data_AF-A0A812TAG6-F1
#
_entry.id   AF-A0A812TAG6-F1
#
_cell.length_a   1.000
_cell.length_b   1.000
_cell.length_c   1.000
_cell.angle_alpha   90.00
_cell.angle_beta   90.00
_cell.angle_gamma   90.00
#
_symmetry.space_group_name_H-M   'P 1'
#
loop_
_entity.id
_entity.type
_entity.pdbx_description
1 polymer ?
#
loop_
_entity_poly.entity_id
_entity_poly.type
_entity_poly.pdbx_seq_one_letter_code
_entity_poly.pdbx_strand_id
1 'polypeptide(L)'
;QNLFVLHFPDRDYAQQKLVDARGPLDDTWLGGVQRSYWGPRWMWFAPHVFSSIVWWNFAWIQLIKWIRAKHIWLHRLNGRIQVTAMMGQIITGIGLASGSPTHGVKMTSTAYGLAMAYVLANTIYYVRKKDIVRHKYWATKLFGYSQAIALQRCLGYQAIELAYAVAEGMGCGWELWTDFLKP
;
A
#
# COMPACT_ATOMS: atom_id res chain seq x y z
N GLN A 1 18.46 7.72 22.44
CA GLN A 1 17.34 6.77 22.62
C GLN A 1 16.65 6.66 21.28
N ASN A 2 16.64 5.46 20.66
CA ASN A 2 16.15 5.24 19.29
C ASN A 2 14.73 5.77 19.11
N LEU A 3 14.51 6.56 18.06
CA LEU A 3 13.30 7.34 17.82
C LEU A 3 12.12 6.54 17.19
N PHE A 4 12.20 5.20 17.07
CA PHE A 4 11.03 4.32 16.78
C PHE A 4 9.95 4.33 17.88
N VAL A 5 10.04 5.31 18.77
CA VAL A 5 9.58 5.34 20.14
C VAL A 5 8.73 6.61 20.34
N LEU A 6 8.57 7.49 19.35
CA LEU A 6 7.74 8.69 19.46
C LEU A 6 6.42 8.55 18.68
N HIS A 7 5.35 8.40 19.45
CA HIS A 7 3.94 8.62 19.12
C HIS A 7 3.31 7.80 17.98
N PHE A 8 3.52 6.49 17.99
CA PHE A 8 2.35 5.63 17.75
C PHE A 8 1.53 5.63 19.05
N PRO A 9 0.18 5.80 19.02
CA PRO A 9 -0.65 5.58 20.21
C PRO A 9 -0.55 4.14 20.76
N ASP A 10 0.20 3.28 20.07
CA ASP A 10 0.56 1.91 20.42
C ASP A 10 2.02 1.75 20.92
N ARG A 11 2.78 2.83 21.19
CA ARG A 11 4.19 2.70 21.61
C ARG A 11 4.34 1.90 22.89
N ASP A 12 3.56 2.24 23.92
CA ASP A 12 3.61 1.54 25.20
C ASP A 12 3.05 0.13 25.07
N TYR A 13 2.00 -0.06 24.25
CA TYR A 13 1.48 -1.39 23.90
C TYR A 13 2.51 -2.26 23.17
N ALA A 14 3.22 -1.70 22.20
CA ALA A 14 4.25 -2.39 21.43
C ALA A 14 5.49 -2.67 22.27
N GLN A 15 5.92 -1.74 23.13
CA GLN A 15 7.01 -1.97 24.09
C GLN A 15 6.62 -3.01 25.14
N GLN A 16 5.39 -2.97 25.66
CA GLN A 16 4.91 -3.97 26.60
C GLN A 16 4.82 -5.35 25.95
N LYS A 17 4.30 -5.45 24.72
CA LYS A 17 4.34 -6.70 23.93
C LYS A 17 5.75 -7.17 23.62
N LEU A 18 6.71 -6.27 23.41
CA LEU A 18 8.13 -6.59 23.20
C LEU A 18 8.86 -7.01 24.48
N VAL A 19 8.46 -6.50 25.64
CA VAL A 19 8.99 -6.90 26.95
C VAL A 19 8.40 -8.25 27.36
N ASP A 20 7.10 -8.45 27.18
CA ASP A 20 6.42 -9.73 27.35
C ASP A 20 6.94 -10.80 26.36
N ALA A 21 7.44 -10.36 25.20
CA ALA A 21 8.05 -11.20 24.16
C ALA A 21 9.49 -11.66 24.46
N ARG A 22 10.19 -11.04 25.42
CA ARG A 22 11.61 -11.32 25.72
C ARG A 22 11.83 -12.54 26.63
N GLY A 23 10.82 -13.40 26.80
CA GLY A 23 11.02 -14.74 27.33
C GLY A 23 12.00 -15.55 26.47
N PRO A 24 12.55 -16.68 26.97
CA PRO A 24 13.43 -17.53 26.18
C PRO A 24 12.74 -17.84 24.85
N LEU A 25 13.44 -17.57 23.74
CA LEU A 25 12.99 -17.84 22.37
C LEU A 25 12.84 -19.36 22.21
N ASP A 26 11.75 -19.90 22.73
CA ASP A 26 11.34 -21.26 22.45
C ASP A 26 10.66 -21.30 21.07
N ASP A 27 10.67 -22.47 20.47
CA ASP A 27 10.13 -22.72 19.13
C ASP A 27 8.59 -22.60 19.05
N THR A 28 7.92 -22.16 20.13
CA THR A 28 6.47 -22.06 20.24
C THR A 28 5.93 -20.63 20.26
N TRP A 29 6.65 -19.66 20.85
CA TRP A 29 6.16 -18.27 20.96
C TRP A 29 6.27 -17.49 19.64
N LEU A 30 7.45 -17.47 19.01
CA LEU A 30 7.63 -16.83 17.69
C LEU A 30 6.71 -17.49 16.67
N GLY A 31 6.60 -18.82 16.70
CA GLY A 31 5.65 -19.57 15.88
C GLY A 31 4.18 -19.25 16.19
N GLY A 32 3.84 -18.87 17.42
CA GLY A 32 2.50 -18.49 17.87
C GLY A 32 2.13 -17.05 17.50
N VAL A 33 3.05 -16.10 17.67
CA VAL A 33 2.91 -14.72 17.18
C VAL A 33 2.90 -14.69 15.66
N GLN A 34 3.74 -15.49 15.02
CA GLN A 34 3.72 -15.64 13.58
C GLN A 34 2.39 -16.26 13.14
N ARG A 35 1.89 -17.32 13.79
CA ARG A 35 0.57 -17.89 13.45
C ARG A 35 -0.61 -16.96 13.74
N SER A 36 -0.59 -16.15 14.80
CA SER A 36 -1.70 -15.23 15.10
C SER A 36 -1.66 -13.96 14.23
N TYR A 37 -0.46 -13.44 13.95
CA TYR A 37 -0.28 -12.27 13.11
C TYR A 37 -0.45 -12.60 11.63
N TRP A 38 0.06 -13.75 11.18
CA TRP A 38 -0.05 -14.18 9.80
C TRP A 38 -1.29 -15.02 9.53
N GLY A 39 -1.91 -15.72 10.49
CA GLY A 39 -3.04 -16.62 10.19
C GLY A 39 -4.21 -15.92 9.46
N PRO A 40 -4.90 -14.95 10.10
CA PRO A 40 -6.01 -14.23 9.46
C PRO A 40 -5.54 -13.25 8.40
N ARG A 41 -4.36 -12.64 8.57
CA ARG A 41 -3.85 -11.62 7.65
C ARG A 41 -3.26 -12.20 6.38
N TRP A 42 -2.77 -13.44 6.40
CA TRP A 42 -2.20 -14.11 5.22
C TRP A 42 -3.24 -14.30 4.12
N MET A 43 -4.49 -14.57 4.51
CA MET A 43 -5.63 -14.64 3.57
C MET A 43 -5.83 -13.34 2.79
N TRP A 44 -5.44 -12.20 3.33
CA TRP A 44 -5.49 -10.92 2.63
C TRP A 44 -4.13 -10.54 2.02
N PHE A 45 -3.04 -10.83 2.73
CA PHE A 45 -1.68 -10.46 2.34
C PHE A 45 -1.19 -11.20 1.10
N ALA A 46 -1.30 -12.54 1.09
CA ALA A 46 -0.83 -13.34 -0.04
C ALA A 46 -1.52 -12.95 -1.36
N PRO A 47 -2.86 -12.85 -1.44
CA PRO A 47 -3.50 -12.40 -2.68
C PRO A 47 -3.23 -10.91 -2.97
N HIS A 48 -3.05 -10.05 -1.96
CA HIS A 48 -2.65 -8.65 -2.19
C HIS A 48 -1.29 -8.54 -2.89
N VAL A 49 -0.29 -9.27 -2.39
CA VAL A 49 1.06 -9.31 -2.95
C VAL A 49 1.03 -9.93 -4.34
N PHE A 50 0.36 -11.07 -4.51
CA PHE A 50 0.23 -11.73 -5.81
C PHE A 50 -0.42 -10.81 -6.85
N SER A 51 -1.55 -10.18 -6.52
CA SER A 51 -2.19 -9.19 -7.38
C SER A 51 -1.27 -8.03 -7.74
N SER A 52 -0.47 -7.55 -6.78
CA SER A 52 0.50 -6.47 -6.99
C SER A 52 1.60 -6.89 -7.97
N ILE A 53 2.17 -8.08 -7.80
CA ILE A 53 3.19 -8.63 -8.71
C ILE A 53 2.63 -8.73 -10.13
N VAL A 54 1.43 -9.29 -10.28
CA VAL A 54 0.77 -9.39 -11.59
C VAL A 54 0.54 -8.00 -12.18
N TRP A 55 0.00 -7.05 -11.41
CA TRP A 55 -0.21 -5.69 -11.91
C TRP A 55 1.10 -5.05 -12.38
N TRP A 56 2.14 -5.05 -11.56
CA TRP A 56 3.39 -4.34 -11.83
C TRP A 56 4.16 -4.88 -13.03
N ASN A 57 4.22 -6.20 -13.19
CA ASN A 57 4.94 -6.81 -14.31
C ASN A 57 4.21 -6.62 -15.64
N PHE A 58 2.88 -6.63 -15.62
CA PHE A 58 2.09 -6.56 -16.84
C PHE A 58 1.68 -5.13 -17.23
N ALA A 59 1.63 -4.18 -16.30
CA ALA A 59 1.18 -2.80 -16.53
C ALA A 59 1.98 -2.10 -17.64
N TRP A 60 3.30 -2.28 -17.69
CA TRP A 60 4.15 -1.69 -18.72
C TRP A 60 3.79 -2.15 -20.13
N ILE A 61 3.36 -3.41 -20.28
CA ILE A 61 2.95 -3.99 -21.56
C ILE A 61 1.74 -3.23 -22.15
N GLN A 62 0.87 -2.65 -21.31
CA GLN A 62 -0.25 -1.81 -21.79
C GLN A 62 0.22 -0.50 -22.43
N LEU A 63 1.38 0.01 -22.01
CA LEU A 63 1.91 1.31 -22.42
C LEU A 63 2.69 1.23 -23.75
N ILE A 64 3.12 0.05 -24.16
CA ILE A 64 3.86 -0.17 -25.41
C ILE A 64 2.97 0.13 -26.63
N LYS A 65 3.33 1.16 -27.40
CA LYS A 65 2.60 1.59 -28.61
C LYS A 65 2.49 0.48 -29.66
N TRP A 66 3.55 -0.30 -29.83
CA TRP A 66 3.63 -1.39 -30.81
C TRP A 66 2.58 -2.49 -30.54
N ILE A 67 2.41 -2.91 -29.28
CA ILE A 67 1.42 -3.92 -28.90
C ILE A 67 0.00 -3.41 -29.18
N ARG A 68 -0.29 -2.15 -28.88
CA ARG A 68 -1.60 -1.54 -29.16
C ARG A 68 -1.91 -1.44 -30.65
N ALA A 69 -0.89 -1.22 -31.48
CA ALA A 69 -1.06 -1.07 -32.93
C ALA A 69 -1.13 -2.40 -33.68
N LYS A 70 -0.25 -3.35 -33.36
CA LYS A 70 -0.10 -4.62 -34.11
C LYS A 70 -0.72 -5.84 -33.45
N HIS A 71 -0.83 -5.86 -32.12
CA HIS A 71 -1.28 -7.03 -31.36
C HIS A 71 -2.44 -6.69 -30.42
N ILE A 72 -3.55 -6.21 -31.00
CA ILE A 72 -4.72 -5.75 -30.22
C ILE A 72 -5.32 -6.84 -29.33
N TRP A 73 -5.23 -8.11 -29.73
CA TRP A 73 -5.73 -9.22 -28.93
C TRP A 73 -4.92 -9.36 -27.63
N LEU A 74 -3.59 -9.24 -27.69
CA LEU A 74 -2.70 -9.24 -26.51
C LEU A 74 -2.99 -8.04 -25.61
N HIS A 75 -3.18 -6.86 -26.20
CA HIS A 75 -3.56 -5.66 -25.44
C HIS A 75 -4.85 -5.87 -24.63
N ARG A 76 -5.87 -6.48 -25.26
CA ARG A 76 -7.15 -6.79 -24.60
C ARG A 76 -7.03 -7.88 -23.54
N LEU A 77 -6.30 -8.96 -23.82
CA LEU A 77 -6.07 -10.04 -22.86
C LEU A 77 -5.33 -9.53 -21.63
N ASN A 78 -4.22 -8.82 -21.84
CA ASN A 78 -3.45 -8.19 -20.78
C ASN A 78 -4.32 -7.20 -19.96
N GLY A 79 -5.23 -6.47 -20.63
CA GLY A 79 -6.13 -5.54 -19.96
C GLY A 79 -7.11 -6.24 -19.01
N ARG A 80 -7.63 -7.41 -19.42
CA ARG A 80 -8.48 -8.25 -18.56
C ARG A 80 -7.72 -8.76 -17.34
N ILE A 81 -6.51 -9.27 -17.55
CA ILE A 81 -5.63 -9.75 -16.46
C ILE A 81 -5.37 -8.62 -15.45
N GLN A 82 -5.06 -7.42 -15.93
CA GLN A 82 -4.80 -6.26 -15.07
C GLN A 82 -6.03 -5.79 -14.31
N VAL A 83 -7.20 -5.77 -14.94
CA VAL A 83 -8.45 -5.43 -14.24
C VAL A 83 -8.69 -6.42 -13.09
N THR A 84 -8.55 -7.72 -13.34
CA THR A 84 -8.72 -8.75 -12.30
C THR A 84 -7.67 -8.58 -11.19
N ALA A 85 -6.41 -8.37 -11.54
CA ALA A 85 -5.34 -8.15 -10.58
C ALA A 85 -5.62 -6.92 -9.69
N MET A 86 -6.02 -5.79 -10.29
CA MET A 86 -6.33 -4.56 -9.57
C MET A 86 -7.56 -4.71 -8.66
N MET A 87 -8.62 -5.40 -9.12
CA MET A 87 -9.76 -5.71 -8.26
C MET A 87 -9.31 -6.51 -7.02
N GLY A 88 -8.50 -7.55 -7.22
CA GLY A 88 -7.93 -8.33 -6.14
C GLY A 88 -7.09 -7.46 -5.20
N GLN A 89 -6.24 -6.59 -5.73
CA GLN A 89 -5.38 -5.69 -4.96
C GLN A 89 -6.19 -4.71 -4.09
N ILE A 90 -7.26 -4.12 -4.65
CA ILE A 90 -8.14 -3.19 -3.92
C ILE A 90 -8.87 -3.92 -2.79
N ILE A 91 -9.54 -5.04 -3.09
CA ILE A 91 -10.33 -5.80 -2.10
C ILE A 91 -9.43 -6.27 -0.96
N THR A 92 -8.31 -6.88 -1.30
CA THR A 92 -7.37 -7.42 -0.31
C THR A 92 -6.63 -6.30 0.44
N GLY A 93 -6.38 -5.15 -0.19
CA GLY A 93 -5.78 -3.99 0.47
C GLY A 93 -6.70 -3.38 1.52
N ILE A 94 -8.00 -3.27 1.22
CA ILE A 94 -9.03 -2.85 2.18
C ILE A 94 -9.16 -3.89 3.30
N GLY A 95 -9.15 -5.19 2.96
CA GLY A 95 -9.15 -6.28 3.95
C GLY A 95 -7.94 -6.25 4.89
N LEU A 96 -6.75 -5.94 4.38
CA LEU A 96 -5.56 -5.71 5.22
C LEU A 96 -5.72 -4.48 6.10
N ALA A 97 -6.29 -3.40 5.57
CA ALA A 97 -6.52 -2.16 6.30
C ALA A 97 -7.49 -2.37 7.47
N SER A 98 -8.57 -3.12 7.28
CA SER A 98 -9.57 -3.38 8.34
C SER A 98 -8.96 -4.12 9.53
N GLY A 99 -7.96 -4.96 9.29
CA GLY A 99 -7.19 -5.65 10.33
C GLY A 99 -6.14 -4.79 11.04
N SER A 100 -5.88 -3.55 10.61
CA SER A 100 -4.85 -2.69 11.20
C SER A 100 -5.26 -2.13 12.58
N PRO A 101 -4.37 -2.04 13.58
CA PRO A 101 -4.72 -1.50 14.89
C PRO A 101 -4.94 0.03 14.86
N THR A 102 -4.24 0.74 13.97
CA THR A 102 -4.28 2.21 13.95
C THR A 102 -5.41 2.76 13.07
N HIS A 103 -6.21 3.69 13.61
CA HIS A 103 -7.28 4.38 12.88
C HIS A 103 -6.77 5.13 11.64
N GLY A 104 -5.60 5.78 11.72
CA GLY A 104 -5.01 6.52 10.61
C GLY A 104 -4.74 5.65 9.38
N VAL A 105 -4.14 4.47 9.58
CA VAL A 105 -3.88 3.51 8.48
C VAL A 105 -5.18 2.95 7.92
N LYS A 106 -6.16 2.65 8.78
CA LYS A 106 -7.51 2.21 8.35
C LYS A 106 -8.16 3.23 7.42
N MET A 107 -8.23 4.49 7.86
CA MET A 107 -8.87 5.55 7.10
C MET A 107 -8.15 5.83 5.79
N THR A 108 -6.84 6.04 5.82
CA THR A 108 -6.05 6.39 4.63
C THR A 108 -6.05 5.24 3.61
N SER A 109 -5.87 4.00 4.04
CA SER A 109 -5.87 2.85 3.15
C SER A 109 -7.25 2.59 2.55
N THR A 110 -8.33 2.77 3.33
CA THR A 110 -9.70 2.60 2.83
C THR A 110 -10.06 3.70 1.84
N ALA A 111 -9.78 4.97 2.17
CA ALA A 111 -10.03 6.10 1.29
C ALA A 111 -9.28 5.95 -0.05
N TYR A 112 -8.01 5.55 0.02
CA TYR A 112 -7.23 5.27 -1.18
C TYR A 112 -7.79 4.08 -1.99
N GLY A 113 -8.17 2.98 -1.32
CA GLY A 113 -8.80 1.83 -1.97
C GLY A 113 -10.10 2.20 -2.69
N LEU A 114 -10.94 3.05 -2.10
CA LEU A 114 -12.16 3.57 -2.72
C LEU A 114 -11.86 4.49 -3.91
N ALA A 115 -10.86 5.36 -3.80
CA ALA A 115 -10.42 6.20 -4.92
C ALA A 115 -9.93 5.35 -6.11
N MET A 116 -9.14 4.31 -5.84
CA MET A 116 -8.72 3.34 -6.85
C MET A 116 -9.89 2.59 -7.47
N ALA A 117 -10.85 2.14 -6.66
CA ALA A 117 -12.06 1.49 -7.14
C ALA A 117 -12.87 2.39 -8.08
N TYR A 118 -12.98 3.68 -7.76
CA TYR A 118 -13.65 4.66 -8.60
C TYR A 118 -12.95 4.85 -9.96
N VAL A 119 -11.61 4.97 -9.96
CA VAL A 119 -10.83 5.11 -11.20
C VAL A 119 -10.91 3.83 -12.05
N LEU A 120 -10.85 2.65 -11.42
CA LEU A 120 -11.02 1.37 -12.08
C LEU A 120 -12.42 1.22 -12.69
N ALA A 121 -13.46 1.56 -11.93
CA ALA A 121 -14.85 1.52 -12.39
C ALA A 121 -15.06 2.39 -13.63
N ASN A 122 -14.53 3.62 -13.64
CA ASN A 122 -14.56 4.49 -14.82
C ASN A 122 -13.78 3.89 -15.99
N THR A 123 -12.60 3.32 -15.74
CA THR A 123 -11.79 2.64 -16.78
C THR A 123 -12.57 1.53 -17.47
N ILE A 124 -13.28 0.70 -16.69
CA ILE A 124 -14.15 -0.39 -17.17
C ILE A 124 -15.41 0.16 -17.87
N TYR A 125 -16.01 1.21 -17.32
CA TYR A 125 -17.21 1.82 -17.89
C TYR A 125 -16.95 2.37 -19.30
N TYR A 126 -15.91 3.18 -19.47
CA TYR A 126 -15.63 3.82 -20.77
C TYR A 126 -15.12 2.84 -21.83
N VAL A 127 -14.42 1.76 -21.44
CA VAL A 127 -14.08 0.69 -22.41
C VAL A 127 -15.33 -0.05 -22.88
N ARG A 128 -16.30 -0.31 -22.00
CA ARG A 128 -17.59 -0.92 -22.37
C ARG A 128 -18.43 -0.01 -23.26
N LYS A 129 -18.38 1.29 -23.05
CA LYS A 129 -19.01 2.31 -23.91
C LYS A 129 -18.26 2.55 -25.23
N LYS A 130 -17.12 1.89 -25.46
CA LYS A 130 -16.25 2.08 -26.63
C LYS A 130 -15.74 3.53 -26.79
N ASP A 131 -15.72 4.30 -25.72
CA ASP A 131 -15.17 5.67 -25.68
C ASP A 131 -13.67 5.60 -25.37
N ILE A 132 -12.87 5.50 -26.42
CA ILE A 132 -11.42 5.26 -26.32
C ILE A 132 -10.68 6.44 -25.69
N VAL A 133 -11.11 7.67 -25.96
CA VAL A 133 -10.46 8.88 -25.44
C VAL A 133 -10.59 8.92 -23.92
N ARG A 134 -11.82 8.73 -23.41
CA ARG A 134 -12.05 8.70 -21.97
C ARG A 134 -11.47 7.45 -21.32
N HIS A 135 -11.55 6.30 -21.96
CA HIS A 135 -10.91 5.08 -21.44
C HIS A 135 -9.40 5.29 -21.24
N LYS A 136 -8.69 5.86 -22.22
CA LYS A 136 -7.25 6.15 -22.12
C LYS A 136 -6.94 7.10 -20.97
N TYR A 137 -7.76 8.14 -20.79
CA TYR A 137 -7.62 9.08 -19.68
C TYR A 137 -7.71 8.39 -18.32
N TRP A 138 -8.77 7.60 -18.09
CA TRP A 138 -8.96 6.89 -16.82
C TRP A 138 -7.95 5.77 -16.61
N ALA A 139 -7.56 5.04 -17.66
CA ALA A 139 -6.52 4.02 -17.59
C ALA A 139 -5.15 4.61 -17.21
N THR A 140 -4.81 5.79 -17.74
CA THR A 140 -3.56 6.48 -17.39
C THR A 140 -3.58 6.96 -15.94
N LYS A 141 -4.72 7.48 -15.46
CA LYS A 141 -4.91 7.79 -14.03
C LYS A 141 -4.74 6.53 -13.17
N LEU A 142 -5.36 5.41 -13.55
CA LEU A 142 -5.26 4.16 -12.81
C LEU A 142 -3.80 3.70 -12.68
N PHE A 143 -3.05 3.78 -13.77
CA PHE A 143 -1.62 3.51 -13.75
C PHE A 143 -0.88 4.46 -12.80
N GLY A 144 -1.05 5.78 -12.94
CA GLY A 144 -0.39 6.78 -12.09
C GLY A 144 -0.69 6.60 -10.60
N TYR A 145 -1.96 6.42 -10.23
CA TYR A 145 -2.33 6.16 -8.85
C TYR A 145 -1.67 4.88 -8.33
N SER A 146 -1.65 3.79 -9.11
CA SER A 146 -1.01 2.54 -8.68
C SER A 146 0.49 2.67 -8.38
N GLN A 147 1.19 3.56 -9.09
CA GLN A 147 2.61 3.86 -8.85
C GLN A 147 2.81 4.68 -7.57
N ALA A 148 1.88 5.60 -7.27
CA ALA A 148 1.95 6.43 -6.08
C ALA A 148 1.98 5.62 -4.78
N ILE A 149 1.36 4.44 -4.73
CA ILE A 149 1.41 3.56 -3.54
C ILE A 149 2.80 2.97 -3.32
N ALA A 150 3.49 2.54 -4.38
CA ALA A 150 4.84 2.02 -4.24
C ALA A 150 5.80 3.12 -3.83
N LEU A 151 5.64 4.32 -4.41
CA LEU A 151 6.36 5.51 -3.97
C LEU A 151 6.05 5.85 -2.51
N GLN A 152 4.80 5.82 -2.06
CA GLN A 152 4.45 6.07 -0.65
C GLN A 152 5.10 5.04 0.29
N ARG A 153 5.27 3.78 -0.14
CA ARG A 153 5.90 2.74 0.70
C ARG A 153 7.43 2.80 0.66
N CYS A 154 8.03 3.04 -0.50
CA CYS A 154 9.48 3.21 -0.64
C CYS A 154 9.95 4.52 0.01
N LEU A 155 9.29 5.64 -0.30
CA LEU A 155 9.57 6.95 0.28
C LEU A 155 9.07 7.05 1.72
N GLY A 156 8.03 6.33 2.14
CA GLY A 156 7.62 6.32 3.54
C GLY A 156 8.71 5.75 4.45
N TYR A 157 9.36 4.66 4.02
CA TYR A 157 10.54 4.13 4.72
C TYR A 157 11.72 5.11 4.66
N GLN A 158 12.05 5.65 3.49
CA GLN A 158 13.18 6.57 3.33
C GLN A 158 12.95 7.94 3.97
N ALA A 159 11.72 8.44 4.02
CA ALA A 159 11.36 9.71 4.65
C ALA A 159 11.32 9.58 6.17
N ILE A 160 10.97 8.41 6.71
CA ILE A 160 11.15 8.09 8.13
C ILE A 160 12.65 8.07 8.46
N GLU A 161 13.47 7.38 7.66
CA GLU A 161 14.92 7.36 7.87
C GLU A 161 15.60 8.72 7.67
N LEU A 162 15.17 9.51 6.67
CA LEU A 162 15.68 10.86 6.43
C LEU A 162 15.21 11.84 7.50
N ALA A 163 13.96 11.76 7.95
CA ALA A 163 13.47 12.55 9.08
C ALA A 163 14.23 12.22 10.36
N TYR A 164 14.59 10.94 10.57
CA TYR A 164 15.47 10.55 11.68
C TYR A 164 16.89 11.09 11.51
N ALA A 165 17.48 10.96 10.33
CA ALA A 165 18.83 11.46 10.07
C ALA A 165 18.94 12.98 10.20
N VAL A 166 17.90 13.72 9.78
CA VAL A 166 17.83 15.18 9.91
C VAL A 166 17.56 15.60 11.37
N ALA A 167 16.67 14.90 12.09
CA ALA A 167 16.41 15.18 13.49
C ALA A 167 17.63 14.90 14.40
N GLU A 168 18.36 13.82 14.13
CA GLU A 168 19.61 13.49 14.84
C GLU A 168 20.77 14.42 14.44
N GLY A 169 20.87 14.77 13.15
CA GLY A 169 21.94 15.65 12.63
C GLY A 169 21.80 17.13 13.02
N MET A 170 20.60 17.60 13.34
CA MET A 170 20.36 19.00 13.73
C MET A 170 20.31 19.24 15.24
N GLY A 171 20.35 18.19 16.08
CA GLY A 171 20.26 18.33 17.54
C GLY A 171 18.93 18.92 18.04
N CYS A 172 17.93 19.04 17.17
CA CYS A 172 16.64 19.66 17.47
C CYS A 172 15.75 18.67 18.23
N GLY A 173 15.68 18.81 19.55
CA GLY A 173 14.63 18.19 20.36
C GLY A 173 13.23 18.62 19.90
N TRP A 174 12.24 17.78 20.22
CA TRP A 174 10.80 17.90 19.93
C TRP A 174 10.16 19.27 20.28
N GLU A 175 10.84 20.08 21.08
CA GLU A 175 10.42 21.40 21.54
C GLU A 175 10.17 22.39 20.38
N LEU A 176 10.98 22.34 19.31
CA LEU A 176 10.86 23.25 18.16
C LEU A 176 9.57 23.04 17.35
N TRP A 177 9.02 21.81 17.34
CA TRP A 177 7.78 21.48 16.63
C TRP A 177 6.53 21.89 17.41
N THR A 178 6.59 21.90 18.74
CA THR A 178 5.48 22.33 19.58
C THR A 178 5.26 23.85 19.57
N ASP A 179 6.30 24.64 19.28
CA ASP A 179 6.17 26.09 19.16
C ASP A 179 5.60 26.55 17.81
N PHE A 180 5.69 25.72 16.77
CA PHE A 180 5.08 25.99 15.47
C PHE A 180 3.57 25.66 15.41
N LEU A 181 3.07 24.91 16.39
CA LEU A 181 1.68 24.43 16.46
C LEU A 181 0.87 25.05 17.62
N LYS A 182 1.45 25.97 18.37
CA LYS A 182 0.67 26.85 19.24
C LYS A 182 -0.01 27.91 18.36
N PRO A 183 -1.31 28.20 18.57
CA PRO A 183 -2.03 29.20 17.79
C PRO A 183 -1.42 30.60 17.93
#